data_AF-A0A7X0U4M9-F1
#
_entry.id   AF-A0A7X0U4M9-F1
#
_cell.length_a   1.000
_cell.length_b   1.000
_cell.length_c   1.000
_cell.angle_alpha   90.00
_cell.angle_beta   90.00
_cell.angle_gamma   90.00
#
_symmetry.space_group_name_H-M   'P 1'
#
loop_
_entity.id
_entity.type
_entity.pdbx_description
1 polymer ?
#
loop_
_entity_poly.entity_id
_entity_poly.type
_entity_poly.pdbx_seq_one_letter_code
_entity_poly.pdbx_strand_id
1 'polypeptide(L)'
;MDLASRQLIDESVRDEIAEEVHTAVAAGRHDFERVVRGVIETWADEVEDRELLDEAVRGVVAEEFAGHLAAQAGWPAVTDNDRLSLAMGELAMAGIVAREHYTCCMSCGIAEMGREISGLSGVRGYVFYHGQDVERAVAGGGVYLAFGPGELGGEGERGPGGGFRGEGERRPGGGIGGEIVEVLRRRGLQVEWCGDDGQRIEVKVNWQRRRFGWLAEHPELGGGGEREPGLMVTFRDQAWASGDEPVVMSAGESRDLLLWLTPRDGNFACFERVAGRVLQFAWEGGTRLWAETPDAAAGCSFGRYVTLDEGLAMIAVLAEEGRIGLGDLGELEAVSWS
;
A
#
# COMPACT_ATOMS: atom_id res chain seq x y z
N MET A 1 -12.93 -28.48 13.76
CA MET A 1 -13.36 -27.53 14.79
C MET A 1 -14.45 -28.20 15.63
N ASP A 2 -14.22 -28.38 16.92
CA ASP A 2 -15.27 -28.87 17.83
C ASP A 2 -16.18 -27.69 18.20
N LEU A 3 -17.50 -27.87 18.08
CA LEU A 3 -18.52 -26.90 18.48
C LEU A 3 -18.42 -26.57 19.99
N ALA A 4 -17.78 -27.45 20.77
CA ALA A 4 -17.55 -27.26 22.20
C ALA A 4 -16.55 -26.14 22.54
N SER A 5 -15.49 -25.94 21.74
CA SER A 5 -14.47 -24.91 22.02
C SER A 5 -15.03 -23.50 21.83
N ARG A 6 -15.90 -23.30 20.83
CA ARG A 6 -16.54 -21.99 20.58
C ARG A 6 -17.36 -21.50 21.79
N GLN A 7 -18.00 -22.39 22.54
CA GLN A 7 -18.95 -22.03 23.62
C GLN A 7 -18.32 -21.45 24.89
N LEU A 8 -16.99 -21.40 25.00
CA LEU A 8 -16.30 -20.94 26.21
C LEU A 8 -15.97 -19.44 26.20
N ILE A 9 -16.02 -18.79 25.02
CA ILE A 9 -15.93 -17.33 24.90
C ILE A 9 -17.35 -16.77 24.83
N ASP A 10 -17.60 -15.70 25.60
CA ASP A 10 -18.86 -14.96 25.57
C ASP A 10 -19.25 -14.56 24.13
N GLU A 11 -20.54 -14.61 23.82
CA GLU A 11 -21.03 -14.35 22.45
C GLU A 11 -20.73 -12.91 22.01
N SER A 12 -20.86 -11.92 22.91
CA SER A 12 -20.53 -10.52 22.62
C SER A 12 -19.05 -10.35 22.27
N VAL A 13 -18.18 -10.99 23.05
CA VAL A 13 -16.72 -10.97 22.83
C VAL A 13 -16.38 -11.60 21.47
N ARG A 14 -17.06 -12.69 21.09
CA ARG A 14 -16.85 -13.33 19.79
C ARG A 14 -17.25 -12.43 18.62
N ASP A 15 -18.40 -11.75 18.74
CA ASP A 15 -18.88 -10.85 17.68
C ASP A 15 -17.92 -9.66 17.49
N GLU A 16 -17.42 -9.08 18.60
CA GLU A 16 -16.44 -7.99 18.54
C GLU A 16 -15.08 -8.45 17.95
N ILE A 17 -14.61 -9.66 18.31
CA ILE A 17 -13.44 -10.28 17.67
C ILE A 17 -13.67 -10.45 16.16
N ALA A 18 -14.86 -10.89 15.74
CA ALA A 18 -15.18 -11.09 14.33
C ALA A 18 -15.20 -9.76 13.55
N GLU A 19 -15.72 -8.68 14.14
CA GLU A 19 -15.69 -7.34 13.52
C GLU A 19 -14.26 -6.79 13.37
N GLU A 20 -13.41 -6.98 14.38
CA GLU A 20 -11.99 -6.60 14.32
C GLU A 20 -11.24 -7.42 13.27
N VAL A 21 -11.44 -8.74 13.24
CA VAL A 21 -10.87 -9.64 12.23
C VAL A 21 -11.31 -9.22 10.84
N HIS A 22 -12.61 -9.00 10.61
CA HIS A 22 -13.13 -8.52 9.33
C HIS A 22 -12.39 -7.26 8.87
N THR A 23 -12.25 -6.29 9.76
CA THR A 23 -11.57 -5.02 9.47
C THR A 23 -10.09 -5.22 9.14
N ALA A 24 -9.37 -6.00 9.95
CA ALA A 24 -7.95 -6.28 9.76
C ALA A 24 -7.68 -7.09 8.47
N VAL A 25 -8.55 -8.04 8.14
CA VAL A 25 -8.45 -8.82 6.90
C VAL A 25 -8.73 -7.93 5.70
N ALA A 26 -9.84 -7.18 5.71
CA ALA A 26 -10.24 -6.29 4.62
C ALA A 26 -9.24 -5.15 4.39
N ALA A 27 -8.56 -4.65 5.43
CA ALA A 27 -7.50 -3.65 5.29
C ALA A 27 -6.36 -4.11 4.35
N GLY A 28 -6.13 -5.43 4.24
CA GLY A 28 -5.27 -6.03 3.22
C GLY A 28 -3.78 -5.70 3.31
N ARG A 29 -3.28 -5.32 4.50
CA ARG A 29 -1.90 -4.84 4.71
C ARG A 29 -1.04 -5.73 5.62
N HIS A 30 -1.63 -6.76 6.22
CA HIS A 30 -0.97 -7.70 7.13
C HIS A 30 -1.21 -9.13 6.70
N ASP A 31 -0.18 -9.97 6.80
CA ASP A 31 -0.31 -11.42 6.61
C ASP A 31 -1.14 -12.09 7.73
N PHE A 32 -1.43 -13.37 7.57
CA PHE A 32 -2.25 -14.15 8.49
C PHE A 32 -1.74 -14.08 9.94
N GLU A 33 -0.46 -14.36 10.18
CA GLU A 33 0.11 -14.38 11.54
C GLU A 33 0.14 -12.99 12.17
N ARG A 34 0.34 -11.93 11.38
CA ARG A 34 0.28 -10.55 11.88
C ARG A 34 -1.15 -10.16 12.28
N VAL A 35 -2.16 -10.57 11.50
CA VAL A 35 -3.57 -10.36 11.88
C VAL A 35 -3.92 -11.12 13.15
N VAL A 36 -3.62 -12.43 13.22
CA VAL A 36 -3.87 -13.25 14.41
C VAL A 36 -3.23 -12.65 15.65
N ARG A 37 -1.94 -12.32 15.59
CA ARG A 37 -1.23 -11.69 16.71
C ARG A 37 -1.86 -10.36 17.12
N GLY A 38 -2.21 -9.51 16.16
CA GLY A 38 -2.81 -8.20 16.45
C GLY A 38 -4.10 -8.34 17.25
N VAL A 39 -4.99 -9.23 16.81
CA VAL A 39 -6.25 -9.48 17.52
C VAL A 39 -6.00 -10.12 18.88
N ILE A 40 -5.11 -11.12 19.00
CA ILE A 40 -4.77 -11.70 20.31
C ILE A 40 -4.22 -10.64 21.27
N GLU A 41 -3.36 -9.74 20.80
CA GLU A 41 -2.82 -8.64 21.61
C GLU A 41 -3.93 -7.71 22.13
N THR A 42 -4.95 -7.40 21.32
CA THR A 42 -6.10 -6.58 21.72
C THR A 42 -6.93 -7.26 22.83
N TRP A 43 -7.13 -8.58 22.74
CA TRP A 43 -8.08 -9.32 23.58
C TRP A 43 -7.44 -10.09 24.75
N ALA A 44 -6.12 -10.02 24.91
CA ALA A 44 -5.37 -10.80 25.90
C ALA A 44 -5.73 -10.52 27.37
N ASP A 45 -6.28 -9.33 27.66
CA ASP A 45 -6.69 -8.92 29.01
C ASP A 45 -8.17 -9.22 29.29
N GLU A 46 -8.99 -9.45 28.25
CA GLU A 46 -10.43 -9.72 28.37
C GLU A 46 -10.74 -11.23 28.43
N VAL A 47 -9.86 -12.07 27.88
CA VAL A 47 -10.02 -13.53 27.88
C VAL A 47 -8.91 -14.19 28.69
N GLU A 48 -9.27 -14.81 29.83
CA GLU A 48 -8.30 -15.44 30.74
C GLU A 48 -7.61 -16.67 30.11
N ASP A 49 -8.35 -17.47 29.32
CA ASP A 49 -7.81 -18.66 28.66
C ASP A 49 -7.17 -18.30 27.31
N ARG A 50 -5.84 -18.18 27.33
CA ARG A 50 -5.05 -17.79 26.16
C ARG A 50 -5.00 -18.84 25.06
N GLU A 51 -5.05 -20.13 25.40
CA GLU A 51 -5.03 -21.19 24.40
C GLU A 51 -6.36 -21.20 23.65
N LEU A 52 -7.46 -21.02 24.38
CA LEU A 52 -8.78 -20.86 23.81
C LEU A 52 -8.89 -19.62 22.91
N LEU A 53 -8.35 -18.48 23.35
CA LEU A 53 -8.33 -17.25 22.55
C LEU A 53 -7.55 -17.44 21.24
N ASP A 54 -6.35 -18.04 21.30
CA ASP A 54 -5.53 -18.30 20.10
C ASP A 54 -6.25 -19.23 19.12
N GLU A 55 -6.82 -20.34 19.59
CA GLU A 55 -7.59 -21.27 18.74
C GLU A 55 -8.79 -20.56 18.08
N ALA A 56 -9.54 -19.78 18.86
CA ALA A 56 -10.71 -19.06 18.37
C ALA A 56 -10.36 -18.00 17.33
N VAL A 57 -9.37 -17.14 17.61
CA VAL A 57 -8.92 -16.09 16.69
C VAL A 57 -8.38 -16.70 15.40
N ARG A 58 -7.54 -17.74 15.48
CA ARG A 58 -6.99 -18.41 14.29
C ARG A 58 -8.09 -18.98 13.40
N GLY A 59 -9.13 -19.57 14.00
CA GLY A 59 -10.30 -20.06 13.27
C GLY A 59 -11.03 -18.96 12.52
N VAL A 60 -11.37 -17.85 13.21
CA VAL A 60 -12.10 -16.73 12.61
C VAL A 60 -11.26 -16.04 11.53
N VAL A 61 -9.97 -15.84 11.75
CA VAL A 61 -9.06 -15.25 10.74
C VAL A 61 -8.95 -16.14 9.52
N ALA A 62 -8.88 -17.47 9.68
CA ALA A 62 -8.80 -18.39 8.55
C ALA A 62 -10.07 -18.36 7.68
N GLU A 63 -11.24 -18.39 8.33
CA GLU A 63 -12.54 -18.27 7.65
C GLU A 63 -12.67 -16.93 6.91
N GLU A 64 -12.26 -15.81 7.54
CA GLU A 64 -12.33 -14.48 6.92
C GLU A 64 -11.34 -14.30 5.76
N PHE A 65 -10.11 -14.84 5.86
CA PHE A 65 -9.17 -14.86 4.74
C PHE A 65 -9.74 -15.64 3.55
N ALA A 66 -10.31 -16.82 3.79
CA ALA A 66 -10.94 -17.62 2.74
C ALA A 66 -12.10 -16.86 2.07
N GLY A 67 -12.95 -16.21 2.87
CA GLY A 67 -14.06 -15.38 2.39
C GLY A 67 -13.59 -14.19 1.56
N HIS A 68 -12.57 -13.46 2.03
CA HIS A 68 -11.98 -12.32 1.33
C HIS A 68 -11.40 -12.73 -0.02
N LEU A 69 -10.65 -13.83 -0.09
CA LEU A 69 -10.07 -14.33 -1.33
C LEU A 69 -11.13 -14.83 -2.32
N ALA A 70 -12.18 -15.48 -1.82
CA ALA A 70 -13.32 -15.86 -2.66
C ALA A 70 -14.05 -14.64 -3.24
N ALA A 71 -14.24 -13.58 -2.43
CA ALA A 71 -14.82 -12.32 -2.91
C ALA A 71 -13.89 -11.62 -3.92
N GLN A 72 -12.58 -11.61 -3.66
CA GLN A 72 -11.55 -11.01 -4.51
C GLN A 72 -11.56 -11.58 -5.93
N ALA A 73 -11.85 -12.86 -6.11
CA ALA A 73 -11.95 -13.49 -7.43
C ALA A 73 -13.06 -12.89 -8.32
N GLY A 74 -14.08 -12.25 -7.73
CA GLY A 74 -15.17 -11.59 -8.44
C GLY A 74 -14.99 -10.08 -8.63
N TRP A 75 -13.90 -9.49 -8.12
CA TRP A 75 -13.65 -8.05 -8.22
C TRP A 75 -13.29 -7.62 -9.65
N PRO A 76 -13.56 -6.35 -10.02
CA PRO A 76 -13.13 -5.84 -11.32
C PRO A 76 -11.60 -5.86 -11.44
N ALA A 77 -11.08 -5.88 -12.67
CA ALA A 77 -9.64 -5.83 -12.94
C ALA A 77 -8.95 -4.58 -12.34
N VAL A 78 -9.69 -3.47 -12.22
CA VAL A 78 -9.24 -2.22 -11.58
C VAL A 78 -10.27 -1.79 -10.55
N THR A 79 -9.92 -1.90 -9.26
CA THR A 79 -10.72 -1.46 -8.11
C THR A 79 -10.45 0.00 -7.77
N ASP A 80 -11.25 0.57 -6.86
CA ASP A 80 -11.00 1.91 -6.36
C ASP A 80 -9.70 1.98 -5.53
N ASN A 81 -9.32 0.88 -4.87
CA ASN A 81 -8.03 0.77 -4.20
C ASN A 81 -6.86 0.84 -5.19
N ASP A 82 -6.98 0.22 -6.37
CA ASP A 82 -5.96 0.35 -7.43
C ASP A 82 -5.84 1.81 -7.91
N ARG A 83 -6.98 2.47 -8.14
CA ARG A 83 -7.04 3.89 -8.53
C ARG A 83 -6.44 4.80 -7.48
N LEU A 84 -6.69 4.51 -6.20
CA LEU A 84 -6.14 5.25 -5.07
C LEU A 84 -4.61 5.09 -5.02
N SER A 85 -4.08 3.87 -5.14
CA SER A 85 -2.63 3.66 -5.14
C SER A 85 -1.94 4.31 -6.34
N LEU A 86 -2.56 4.26 -7.53
CA LEU A 86 -2.08 4.99 -8.71
C LEU A 86 -2.04 6.51 -8.46
N ALA A 87 -3.10 7.08 -7.86
CA ALA A 87 -3.15 8.50 -7.53
C ALA A 87 -2.07 8.89 -6.50
N MET A 88 -1.89 8.08 -5.46
CA MET A 88 -0.88 8.31 -4.42
C MET A 88 0.54 8.25 -5.00
N GLY A 89 0.83 7.29 -5.88
CA GLY A 89 2.11 7.21 -6.56
C GLY A 89 2.35 8.37 -7.54
N GLU A 90 1.32 8.84 -8.24
CA GLU A 90 1.41 10.02 -9.10
C GLU A 90 1.68 11.31 -8.30
N LEU A 91 1.06 11.45 -7.11
CA LEU A 91 1.34 12.54 -6.18
C LEU A 91 2.78 12.48 -5.65
N ALA A 92 3.28 11.27 -5.32
CA ALA A 92 4.68 11.06 -4.98
C ALA A 92 5.61 11.51 -6.12
N MET A 93 5.28 11.14 -7.37
CA MET A 93 6.02 11.56 -8.56
C MET A 93 5.98 13.07 -8.81
N ALA A 94 4.94 13.76 -8.34
CA ALA A 94 4.83 15.21 -8.39
C ALA A 94 5.56 15.92 -7.24
N GLY A 95 6.29 15.21 -6.36
CA GLY A 95 7.02 15.79 -5.23
C GLY A 95 6.17 16.02 -3.98
N ILE A 96 5.03 15.33 -3.85
CA ILE A 96 4.19 15.31 -2.65
C ILE A 96 4.42 13.99 -1.93
N VAL A 97 4.88 14.01 -0.68
CA VAL A 97 5.09 12.77 0.10
C VAL A 97 3.74 12.09 0.33
N ALA A 98 3.53 10.95 -0.33
CA ALA A 98 2.25 10.23 -0.31
C ALA A 98 2.38 8.92 0.49
N ARG A 99 1.55 8.73 1.53
CA ARG A 99 1.57 7.52 2.37
C ARG A 99 0.20 6.89 2.52
N GLU A 100 0.12 5.60 2.24
CA GLU A 100 -1.08 4.79 2.39
C GLU A 100 -1.04 3.99 3.69
N HIS A 101 -2.17 3.87 4.37
CA HIS A 101 -2.31 3.13 5.64
C HIS A 101 -1.23 3.52 6.68
N TYR A 102 -0.97 4.82 6.77
CA TYR A 102 0.16 5.38 7.49
C TYR A 102 -0.16 5.65 8.94
N THR A 103 0.46 4.89 9.86
CA THR A 103 0.21 4.95 11.31
C THR A 103 -1.23 4.62 11.70
N CYS A 104 -1.56 4.59 13.00
CA CYS A 104 -2.90 4.22 13.46
C CYS A 104 -3.92 5.36 13.34
N CYS A 105 -3.54 6.62 13.60
CA CYS A 105 -4.46 7.74 13.73
C CYS A 105 -3.86 9.08 13.28
N MET A 106 -4.69 10.12 13.22
CA MET A 106 -4.31 11.46 12.74
C MET A 106 -3.13 12.08 13.50
N SER A 107 -3.10 12.00 14.84
CA SER A 107 -2.04 12.62 15.64
C SER A 107 -0.69 11.92 15.43
N CYS A 108 -0.68 10.58 15.38
CA CYS A 108 0.49 9.79 15.02
C CYS A 108 0.97 10.13 13.61
N GLY A 109 0.05 10.19 12.63
CA GLY A 109 0.36 10.50 11.24
C GLY A 109 1.04 11.87 11.08
N ILE A 110 0.52 12.91 11.73
CA ILE A 110 1.12 14.25 11.68
C ILE A 110 2.52 14.27 12.34
N ALA A 111 2.69 13.57 13.47
CA ALA A 111 3.97 13.53 14.16
C ALA A 111 5.06 12.81 13.35
N GLU A 112 4.73 11.65 12.76
CA GLU A 112 5.66 10.88 11.92
C GLU A 112 5.94 11.59 10.60
N MET A 113 4.91 12.13 9.94
CA MET A 113 5.08 12.84 8.68
C MET A 113 6.03 14.04 8.84
N GLY A 114 5.97 14.73 9.99
CA GLY A 114 6.90 15.82 10.24
C GLY A 114 8.35 15.40 10.41
N ARG A 115 8.61 14.25 11.03
CA ARG A 115 9.96 13.68 11.07
C ARG A 115 10.42 13.29 9.67
N GLU A 116 9.56 12.63 8.92
CA GLU A 116 9.88 12.14 7.59
C GLU A 116 10.22 13.28 6.61
N ILE A 117 9.36 14.30 6.53
CA ILE A 117 9.60 15.47 5.68
C ILE A 117 10.87 16.21 6.08
N SER A 118 11.18 16.31 7.37
CA SER A 118 12.39 17.02 7.84
C SER A 118 13.71 16.41 7.34
N GLY A 119 13.70 15.12 6.99
CA GLY A 119 14.84 14.42 6.41
C GLY A 119 14.92 14.51 4.88
N LEU A 120 13.93 15.12 4.23
CA LEU A 120 13.82 15.21 2.77
C LEU A 120 14.03 16.64 2.29
N SER A 121 14.57 16.79 1.07
CA SER A 121 14.73 18.10 0.43
C SER A 121 13.79 18.22 -0.77
N GLY A 122 13.30 19.43 -1.05
CA GLY A 122 12.43 19.68 -2.22
C GLY A 122 10.98 19.17 -2.09
N VAL A 123 10.54 18.79 -0.89
CA VAL A 123 9.16 18.35 -0.65
C VAL A 123 8.18 19.51 -0.83
N ARG A 124 7.21 19.37 -1.73
CA ARG A 124 6.19 20.40 -2.00
C ARG A 124 5.02 20.34 -1.00
N GLY A 125 4.70 19.14 -0.55
CA GLY A 125 3.54 18.84 0.29
C GLY A 125 3.57 17.40 0.78
N TYR A 126 2.56 17.04 1.55
CA TYR A 126 2.30 15.65 1.92
C TYR A 126 0.82 15.32 1.79
N VAL A 127 0.54 14.03 1.67
CA VAL A 127 -0.79 13.45 1.72
C VAL A 127 -0.72 12.06 2.35
N PHE A 128 -1.64 11.75 3.26
CA PHE A 128 -1.76 10.41 3.81
C PHE A 128 -3.19 10.08 4.27
N TYR A 129 -3.45 8.79 4.44
CA TYR A 129 -4.55 8.27 5.26
C TYR A 129 -4.00 7.21 6.22
N HIS A 130 -4.62 7.09 7.39
CA HIS A 130 -4.15 6.26 8.52
C HIS A 130 -5.06 5.04 8.77
N GLY A 131 -4.69 4.19 9.74
CA GLY A 131 -5.44 2.99 10.13
C GLY A 131 -6.94 3.23 10.35
N GLN A 132 -7.30 4.19 11.20
CA GLN A 132 -8.71 4.52 11.43
C GLN A 132 -9.48 4.99 10.18
N ASP A 133 -8.80 5.54 9.16
CA ASP A 133 -9.47 5.86 7.89
C ASP A 133 -9.74 4.60 7.07
N VAL A 134 -8.86 3.59 7.18
CA VAL A 134 -9.06 2.28 6.55
C VAL A 134 -10.20 1.54 7.23
N GLU A 135 -10.26 1.52 8.56
CA GLU A 135 -11.38 0.93 9.32
C GLU A 135 -12.71 1.53 8.87
N ARG A 136 -12.76 2.87 8.79
CA ARG A 136 -13.93 3.59 8.28
C ARG A 136 -14.26 3.20 6.83
N ALA A 137 -13.26 3.07 5.96
CA ALA A 137 -13.46 2.75 4.56
C ALA A 137 -13.98 1.31 4.37
N VAL A 138 -13.48 0.36 5.15
CA VAL A 138 -14.00 -1.02 5.21
C VAL A 138 -15.48 -1.00 5.62
N ALA A 139 -15.85 -0.18 6.60
CA ALA A 139 -17.25 0.03 7.00
C ALA A 139 -18.09 0.85 6.00
N GLY A 140 -17.56 1.18 4.80
CA GLY A 140 -18.27 1.90 3.75
C GLY A 140 -18.32 3.43 3.90
N GLY A 141 -17.57 3.98 4.87
CA GLY A 141 -17.55 5.42 5.17
C GLY A 141 -16.57 6.26 4.32
N GLY A 142 -15.93 5.66 3.31
CA GLY A 142 -14.88 6.29 2.50
C GLY A 142 -13.56 6.50 3.24
N VAL A 143 -12.56 7.02 2.52
CA VAL A 143 -11.23 7.34 3.07
C VAL A 143 -11.07 8.85 3.14
N TYR A 144 -10.56 9.36 4.26
CA TYR A 144 -10.21 10.76 4.40
C TYR A 144 -8.70 10.94 4.25
N LEU A 145 -8.28 11.88 3.40
CA LEU A 145 -6.88 12.22 3.21
C LEU A 145 -6.53 13.46 4.03
N ALA A 146 -5.54 13.31 4.92
CA ALA A 146 -4.85 14.42 5.53
C ALA A 146 -3.74 14.91 4.59
N PHE A 147 -3.58 16.22 4.47
CA PHE A 147 -2.58 16.82 3.60
C PHE A 147 -2.11 18.16 4.14
N GLY A 148 -0.99 18.66 3.61
CA GLY A 148 -0.46 19.95 3.98
C GLY A 148 0.81 20.33 3.21
N PRO A 149 1.37 21.53 3.48
CA PRO A 149 2.59 21.99 2.84
C PRO A 149 3.82 21.17 3.29
N GLY A 150 4.85 21.15 2.44
CA GLY A 150 6.13 20.46 2.69
C GLY A 150 7.06 21.19 3.65
N GLU A 151 6.72 22.42 4.05
CA GLU A 151 7.38 23.13 5.14
C GLU A 151 6.46 23.12 6.35
N LEU A 152 6.76 22.29 7.35
CA LEU A 152 6.14 22.42 8.65
C LEU A 152 6.82 23.60 9.34
N GLY A 153 6.15 24.77 9.33
CA GLY A 153 6.66 25.95 10.01
C GLY A 153 7.13 25.62 11.43
N GLY A 154 8.30 26.13 11.79
CA GLY A 154 9.00 25.87 13.05
C GLY A 154 8.15 26.15 14.29
N GLU A 155 8.58 25.55 15.39
CA GLU A 155 7.97 25.49 16.72
C GLU A 155 7.11 26.72 17.07
N GLY A 156 5.78 26.51 17.04
CA GLY A 156 4.76 27.44 17.50
C GLY A 156 3.46 26.67 17.76
N GLU A 157 3.14 26.54 19.04
CA GLU A 157 1.95 25.96 19.70
C GLU A 157 0.77 25.55 18.79
N ARG A 158 0.43 24.25 18.81
CA ARG A 158 -0.74 23.67 18.11
C ARG A 158 -1.79 23.19 19.11
N GLY A 159 -3.03 23.64 18.95
CA GLY A 159 -4.21 23.05 19.58
C GLY A 159 -4.77 21.86 18.77
N PRO A 160 -5.57 20.97 19.38
CA PRO A 160 -6.11 19.78 18.74
C PRO A 160 -7.29 20.18 17.84
N GLY A 161 -7.05 20.40 16.55
CA GLY A 161 -8.11 20.63 15.56
C GLY A 161 -7.88 21.73 14.52
N GLY A 162 -6.68 22.31 14.43
CA GLY A 162 -6.40 23.40 13.48
C GLY A 162 -5.39 22.99 12.40
N GLY A 163 -5.87 22.86 11.16
CA GLY A 163 -5.00 22.90 9.98
C GLY A 163 -4.19 24.21 9.93
N PHE A 164 -3.01 24.13 9.32
CA PHE A 164 -2.08 25.25 9.18
C PHE A 164 -2.75 26.41 8.42
N ARG A 165 -2.99 27.56 9.06
CA ARG A 165 -3.21 28.82 8.35
C ARG A 165 -1.86 29.45 8.04
N GLY A 166 -1.25 29.03 6.94
CA GLY A 166 -0.26 29.86 6.28
C GLY A 166 -1.00 30.88 5.43
N GLU A 167 -0.88 32.18 5.75
CA GLU A 167 -1.16 33.24 4.77
C GLU A 167 -0.07 33.22 3.69
N GLY A 168 -0.04 32.14 2.90
CA GLY A 168 0.80 32.02 1.71
C GLY A 168 0.07 32.62 0.52
N GLU A 169 0.78 33.43 -0.27
CA GLU A 169 0.28 33.95 -1.55
C GLU A 169 -0.34 32.82 -2.38
N ARG A 170 -1.58 33.03 -2.84
CA ARG A 170 -2.25 32.13 -3.79
C ARG A 170 -1.36 32.00 -5.02
N ARG A 171 -0.68 30.87 -5.16
CA ARG A 171 0.02 30.53 -6.39
C ARG A 171 -1.02 30.39 -7.51
N PRO A 172 -0.77 30.89 -8.73
CA PRO A 172 -1.68 30.68 -9.85
C PRO A 172 -1.67 29.18 -10.17
N GLY A 173 -2.75 28.46 -9.86
CA GLY A 173 -2.85 26.99 -10.02
C GLY A 173 -3.60 26.24 -8.92
N GLY A 174 -3.94 26.87 -7.79
CA GLY A 174 -4.56 26.19 -6.64
C GLY A 174 -3.54 25.64 -5.64
N GLY A 175 -3.92 25.47 -4.37
CA GLY A 175 -3.06 24.90 -3.32
C GLY A 175 -2.85 23.38 -3.49
N ILE A 176 -2.02 22.78 -2.63
CA ILE A 176 -1.73 21.33 -2.63
C ILE A 176 -3.03 20.49 -2.59
N GLY A 177 -4.04 20.92 -1.83
CA GLY A 177 -5.34 20.24 -1.80
C GLY A 177 -6.03 20.18 -3.16
N GLY A 178 -5.95 21.25 -3.95
CA GLY A 178 -6.53 21.31 -5.29
C GLY A 178 -5.84 20.34 -6.26
N GLU A 179 -4.51 20.27 -6.22
CA GLU A 179 -3.72 19.32 -7.01
C GLU A 179 -4.04 17.87 -6.65
N ILE A 180 -4.17 17.56 -5.34
CA ILE A 180 -4.56 16.23 -4.87
C ILE A 180 -5.95 15.85 -5.41
N VAL A 181 -6.93 16.74 -5.29
CA VAL A 181 -8.29 16.50 -5.80
C VAL A 181 -8.29 16.28 -7.32
N GLU A 182 -7.48 17.04 -8.06
CA GLU A 182 -7.36 16.89 -9.50
C GLU A 182 -6.81 15.52 -9.89
N VAL A 183 -5.71 15.08 -9.25
CA VAL A 183 -5.09 13.77 -9.51
C VAL A 183 -6.06 12.64 -9.19
N LEU A 184 -6.71 12.68 -8.03
CA LEU A 184 -7.70 11.67 -7.63
C LEU A 184 -8.85 11.57 -8.64
N ARG A 185 -9.41 12.70 -9.08
CA ARG A 185 -10.49 12.75 -10.07
C ARG A 185 -10.03 12.26 -11.44
N ARG A 186 -8.81 12.60 -11.86
CA ARG A 186 -8.21 12.10 -13.11
C ARG A 186 -8.06 10.58 -13.10
N ARG A 187 -7.78 9.98 -11.94
CA ARG A 187 -7.76 8.52 -11.73
C ARG A 187 -9.15 7.89 -11.60
N GLY A 188 -10.22 8.68 -11.72
CA GLY A 188 -11.60 8.20 -11.74
C GLY A 188 -12.23 8.04 -10.36
N LEU A 189 -11.62 8.58 -9.30
CA LEU A 189 -12.17 8.53 -7.95
C LEU A 189 -13.21 9.64 -7.73
N GLN A 190 -14.23 9.33 -6.92
CA GLN A 190 -15.19 10.31 -6.46
C GLN A 190 -14.66 11.03 -5.21
N VAL A 191 -14.60 12.35 -5.28
CA VAL A 191 -13.91 13.18 -4.27
C VAL A 191 -14.78 14.34 -3.82
N GLU A 192 -14.98 14.44 -2.50
CA GLU A 192 -15.69 15.50 -1.80
C GLU A 192 -14.69 16.34 -0.99
N TRP A 193 -14.60 17.63 -1.31
CA TRP A 193 -13.77 18.58 -0.58
C TRP A 193 -14.30 20.01 -0.80
N CYS A 194 -14.31 20.82 0.26
CA CYS A 194 -14.87 22.17 0.24
C CYS A 194 -13.89 23.24 -0.26
N GLY A 195 -12.63 22.87 -0.56
CA GLY A 195 -11.58 23.82 -0.98
C GLY A 195 -10.80 24.47 0.18
N ASP A 196 -11.08 24.07 1.42
CA ASP A 196 -10.36 24.52 2.61
C ASP A 196 -9.22 23.56 2.97
N ASP A 197 -7.97 24.05 2.92
CA ASP A 197 -6.76 23.29 3.29
C ASP A 197 -6.76 22.85 4.76
N GLY A 198 -7.64 23.42 5.61
CA GLY A 198 -7.88 22.96 6.97
C GLY A 198 -8.81 21.74 7.08
N GLN A 199 -9.48 21.34 6.00
CA GLN A 199 -10.40 20.21 5.96
C GLN A 199 -9.81 19.05 5.16
N ARG A 200 -9.99 17.83 5.66
CA ARG A 200 -9.54 16.60 4.98
C ARG A 200 -10.31 16.39 3.67
N ILE A 201 -9.67 15.75 2.70
CA ILE A 201 -10.29 15.39 1.42
C ILE A 201 -10.96 14.03 1.59
N GLU A 202 -12.26 13.93 1.33
CA GLU A 202 -12.97 12.66 1.37
C GLU A 202 -12.97 11.99 -0.01
N VAL A 203 -12.57 10.73 -0.06
CA VAL A 203 -12.59 9.89 -1.25
C VAL A 203 -13.60 8.77 -1.01
N LYS A 204 -14.65 8.71 -1.84
CA LYS A 204 -15.58 7.57 -1.81
C LYS A 204 -14.89 6.41 -2.52
N VAL A 205 -14.72 5.32 -1.80
CA VAL A 205 -14.09 4.10 -2.31
C VAL A 205 -14.95 2.90 -1.97
N ASN A 206 -15.17 2.02 -2.95
CA ASN A 206 -15.57 0.66 -2.65
C ASN A 206 -14.31 -0.11 -2.21
N TRP A 207 -14.17 -0.36 -0.90
CA TRP A 207 -12.94 -0.92 -0.34
C TRP A 207 -12.77 -2.39 -0.74
N GLN A 208 -11.92 -2.62 -1.74
CA GLN A 208 -11.58 -3.88 -2.39
C GLN A 208 -10.06 -3.98 -2.52
N ARG A 209 -9.37 -4.05 -1.38
CA ARG A 209 -7.90 -4.18 -1.31
C ARG A 209 -7.48 -5.64 -1.49
N ARG A 210 -6.66 -5.91 -2.51
CA ARG A 210 -6.21 -7.28 -2.82
C ARG A 210 -5.18 -7.78 -1.84
N ARG A 211 -5.29 -9.07 -1.55
CA ARG A 211 -4.27 -9.90 -0.92
C ARG A 211 -3.62 -10.74 -2.02
N PHE A 212 -2.29 -10.76 -2.05
CA PHE A 212 -1.49 -11.43 -3.07
C PHE A 212 -0.22 -12.02 -2.44
N GLY A 213 0.36 -13.06 -3.05
CA GLY A 213 1.54 -13.73 -2.52
C GLY A 213 1.40 -14.08 -1.04
N TRP A 214 2.40 -13.71 -0.22
CA TRP A 214 2.40 -13.99 1.22
C TRP A 214 1.25 -13.30 1.99
N LEU A 215 0.67 -12.21 1.47
CA LEU A 215 -0.48 -11.55 2.10
C LEU A 215 -1.77 -12.35 1.92
N ALA A 216 -1.81 -13.30 0.98
CA ALA A 216 -2.95 -14.18 0.75
C ALA A 216 -2.81 -15.54 1.46
N GLU A 217 -1.64 -15.90 1.96
CA GLU A 217 -1.40 -17.22 2.59
C GLU A 217 -2.19 -17.37 3.91
N HIS A 218 -2.92 -18.47 4.05
CA HIS A 218 -3.58 -18.87 5.30
C HIS A 218 -3.68 -20.40 5.40
N PRO A 219 -3.87 -20.98 6.61
CA PRO A 219 -3.81 -22.43 6.82
C PRO A 219 -4.79 -23.27 5.99
N GLU A 220 -5.98 -22.72 5.68
CA GLU A 220 -7.01 -23.43 4.90
C GLU A 220 -6.76 -23.40 3.39
N LEU A 221 -5.85 -22.55 2.91
CA LEU A 221 -5.60 -22.40 1.48
C LEU A 221 -5.00 -23.68 0.86
N GLY A 222 -4.37 -24.54 1.68
CA GLY A 222 -3.81 -25.83 1.27
C GLY A 222 -2.75 -25.68 0.18
N GLY A 223 -1.48 -25.96 0.48
CA GLY A 223 -0.33 -25.68 -0.42
C GLY A 223 -0.25 -26.49 -1.74
N GLY A 224 -1.36 -26.81 -2.38
CA GLY A 224 -1.46 -27.77 -3.50
C GLY A 224 -2.20 -27.27 -4.75
N GLY A 225 -2.38 -25.96 -4.93
CA GLY A 225 -2.71 -25.44 -6.25
C GLY A 225 -1.49 -25.50 -7.17
N GLU A 226 -1.66 -25.94 -8.43
CA GLU A 226 -0.64 -25.67 -9.46
C GLU A 226 -0.43 -24.16 -9.50
N ARG A 227 0.76 -23.69 -9.07
CA ARG A 227 1.13 -22.29 -9.22
C ARG A 227 1.14 -21.99 -10.71
N GLU A 228 0.32 -21.03 -11.14
CA GLU A 228 0.38 -20.54 -12.51
C GLU A 228 1.83 -20.15 -12.86
N PRO A 229 2.24 -20.29 -14.13
CA PRO A 229 3.53 -19.79 -14.56
C PRO A 229 3.63 -18.30 -14.22
N GLY A 230 4.55 -17.95 -13.32
CA GLY A 230 4.69 -16.62 -12.77
C GLY A 230 6.05 -15.99 -13.05
N LEU A 231 6.19 -14.75 -12.60
CA LEU A 231 7.46 -14.07 -12.49
C LEU A 231 8.12 -14.47 -11.17
N MET A 232 9.42 -14.70 -11.22
CA MET A 232 10.25 -14.74 -10.03
C MET A 232 10.46 -13.32 -9.54
N VAL A 233 10.14 -13.06 -8.27
CA VAL A 233 10.10 -11.72 -7.70
C VAL A 233 10.90 -11.65 -6.41
N THR A 234 11.77 -10.65 -6.30
CA THR A 234 12.38 -10.21 -5.04
C THR A 234 12.07 -8.74 -4.83
N PHE A 235 11.90 -8.31 -3.58
CA PHE A 235 11.50 -6.93 -3.32
C PHE A 235 11.87 -6.49 -1.91
N ARG A 236 11.92 -5.18 -1.74
CA ARG A 236 12.11 -4.53 -0.45
C ARG A 236 11.19 -3.33 -0.35
N ASP A 237 10.32 -3.39 0.65
CA ASP A 237 9.59 -2.26 1.18
C ASP A 237 9.94 -2.07 2.65
N GLN A 238 10.74 -1.03 2.95
CA GLN A 238 11.18 -0.71 4.30
C GLN A 238 10.02 -0.35 5.25
N ALA A 239 8.84 -0.03 4.73
CA ALA A 239 7.68 0.29 5.56
C ALA A 239 6.91 -0.95 6.01
N TRP A 240 6.93 -2.04 5.24
CA TRP A 240 5.97 -3.11 5.42
C TRP A 240 6.52 -4.53 5.24
N ALA A 241 7.37 -4.79 4.26
CA ALA A 241 7.81 -6.15 3.97
C ALA A 241 9.09 -6.18 3.13
N SER A 242 9.96 -7.16 3.38
CA SER A 242 11.08 -7.49 2.52
C SER A 242 11.06 -8.97 2.18
N GLY A 243 11.22 -9.31 0.91
CA GLY A 243 11.41 -10.68 0.43
C GLY A 243 12.78 -10.79 -0.23
N ASP A 244 13.79 -11.19 0.55
CA ASP A 244 15.14 -11.47 0.02
C ASP A 244 15.18 -12.85 -0.67
N GLU A 245 14.29 -13.78 -0.28
CA GLU A 245 14.09 -15.05 -0.99
C GLU A 245 13.11 -14.85 -2.16
N PRO A 246 13.48 -15.27 -3.39
CA PRO A 246 12.61 -15.12 -4.55
C PRO A 246 11.28 -15.86 -4.40
N VAL A 247 10.17 -15.17 -4.66
CA VAL A 247 8.82 -15.73 -4.68
C VAL A 247 8.25 -15.74 -6.09
N VAL A 248 7.40 -16.72 -6.40
CA VAL A 248 6.71 -16.78 -7.69
C VAL A 248 5.39 -16.03 -7.56
N MET A 249 5.18 -15.03 -8.41
CA MET A 249 3.96 -14.23 -8.49
C MET A 249 3.36 -14.30 -9.89
N SER A 250 2.04 -14.38 -9.99
CA SER A 250 1.34 -14.16 -11.26
C SER A 250 1.54 -12.74 -11.79
N ALA A 251 1.13 -12.48 -13.04
CA ALA A 251 1.18 -11.14 -13.62
C ALA A 251 0.35 -10.13 -12.80
N GLY A 252 -0.82 -10.55 -12.31
CA GLY A 252 -1.69 -9.73 -11.47
C GLY A 252 -1.06 -9.40 -10.12
N GLU A 253 -0.49 -10.39 -9.44
CA GLU A 253 0.20 -10.17 -8.16
C GLU A 253 1.45 -9.31 -8.31
N SER A 254 2.18 -9.46 -9.41
CA SER A 254 3.35 -8.63 -9.73
C SER A 254 2.97 -7.16 -9.95
N ARG A 255 1.85 -6.93 -10.66
CA ARG A 255 1.24 -5.60 -10.80
C ARG A 255 0.83 -5.03 -9.44
N ASP A 256 0.16 -5.83 -8.62
CA ASP A 256 -0.31 -5.42 -7.30
C ASP A 256 0.86 -5.07 -6.36
N LEU A 257 1.97 -5.81 -6.44
CA LEU A 257 3.19 -5.50 -5.71
C LEU A 257 3.77 -4.13 -6.09
N LEU A 258 3.84 -3.80 -7.39
CA LEU A 258 4.36 -2.49 -7.81
C LEU A 258 3.49 -1.34 -7.30
N LEU A 259 2.17 -1.51 -7.29
CA LEU A 259 1.24 -0.53 -6.70
C LEU A 259 1.32 -0.46 -5.18
N TRP A 260 1.66 -1.57 -4.53
CA TRP A 260 1.77 -1.65 -3.09
C TRP A 260 3.08 -1.07 -2.56
N LEU A 261 4.15 -1.08 -3.37
CA LEU A 261 5.49 -0.62 -3.03
C LEU A 261 5.49 0.86 -2.65
N THR A 262 5.84 1.14 -1.39
CA THR A 262 5.80 2.49 -0.82
C THR A 262 6.82 3.39 -1.54
N PRO A 263 6.43 4.63 -1.96
CA PRO A 263 7.34 5.62 -2.53
C PRO A 263 8.34 6.16 -1.49
N ARG A 264 9.37 5.36 -1.19
CA ARG A 264 10.50 5.65 -0.30
C ARG A 264 11.80 5.32 -0.99
N ASP A 265 12.81 6.14 -0.75
CA ASP A 265 14.14 5.91 -1.31
C ASP A 265 14.67 4.51 -0.94
N GLY A 266 15.16 3.79 -1.95
CA GLY A 266 15.72 2.45 -1.79
C GLY A 266 14.69 1.31 -1.67
N ASN A 267 13.39 1.59 -1.75
CA ASN A 267 12.39 0.55 -1.95
C ASN A 267 12.45 0.06 -3.41
N PHE A 268 12.45 -1.25 -3.63
CA PHE A 268 12.58 -1.83 -4.97
C PHE A 268 11.78 -3.12 -5.13
N ALA A 269 11.54 -3.50 -6.39
CA ALA A 269 11.05 -4.81 -6.79
C ALA A 269 11.73 -5.26 -8.09
N CYS A 270 12.21 -6.50 -8.11
CA CYS A 270 12.84 -7.14 -9.25
C CYS A 270 11.93 -8.25 -9.77
N PHE A 271 11.78 -8.34 -11.09
CA PHE A 271 10.92 -9.28 -11.78
C PHE A 271 11.69 -10.04 -12.83
N GLU A 272 11.56 -11.36 -12.85
CA GLU A 272 12.28 -12.21 -13.77
C GLU A 272 11.39 -13.35 -14.28
N ARG A 273 11.21 -13.44 -15.60
CA ARG A 273 10.51 -14.58 -16.23
C ARG A 273 11.46 -15.69 -16.67
N VAL A 274 12.63 -15.30 -17.15
CA VAL A 274 13.67 -16.19 -17.68
C VAL A 274 14.98 -15.81 -17.00
N ALA A 275 15.71 -16.81 -16.52
CA ALA A 275 16.98 -16.63 -15.83
C ALA A 275 17.92 -15.67 -16.58
N GLY A 276 18.40 -14.64 -15.90
CA GLY A 276 19.28 -13.58 -16.41
C GLY A 276 18.56 -12.40 -17.07
N ARG A 277 17.22 -12.35 -17.11
CA ARG A 277 16.45 -11.21 -17.63
C ARG A 277 15.64 -10.57 -16.51
N VAL A 278 16.26 -9.61 -15.84
CA VAL A 278 15.68 -8.91 -14.69
C VAL A 278 15.15 -7.54 -15.14
N LEU A 279 13.89 -7.28 -14.83
CA LEU A 279 13.31 -5.95 -14.82
C LEU A 279 13.23 -5.49 -13.37
N GLN A 280 13.95 -4.43 -13.02
CA GLN A 280 13.92 -3.84 -11.68
C GLN A 280 13.22 -2.50 -11.71
N PHE A 281 12.41 -2.24 -10.68
CA PHE A 281 11.91 -0.93 -10.34
C PHE A 281 12.43 -0.51 -8.97
N ALA A 282 12.91 0.73 -8.84
CA ALA A 282 13.39 1.29 -7.59
C ALA A 282 12.88 2.73 -7.42
N TRP A 283 12.39 3.04 -6.22
CA TRP A 283 12.06 4.40 -5.85
C TRP A 283 13.33 5.15 -5.45
N GLU A 284 13.60 6.27 -6.12
CA GLU A 284 14.71 7.18 -5.83
C GLU A 284 14.18 8.49 -5.24
N GLY A 285 14.76 8.89 -4.10
CA GLY A 285 14.34 10.07 -3.35
C GLY A 285 12.87 10.05 -2.92
N GLY A 286 12.21 8.87 -2.98
CA GLY A 286 10.78 8.69 -2.72
C GLY A 286 9.84 9.41 -3.71
N THR A 287 10.35 9.91 -4.83
CA THR A 287 9.60 10.75 -5.78
C THR A 287 9.83 10.37 -7.24
N ARG A 288 10.76 9.48 -7.56
CA ARG A 288 10.97 9.04 -8.94
C ARG A 288 11.07 7.53 -8.97
N LEU A 289 10.43 6.89 -9.94
CA LEU A 289 10.50 5.45 -10.14
C LEU A 289 11.51 5.18 -11.26
N TRP A 290 12.65 4.64 -10.90
CA TRP A 290 13.67 4.17 -11.82
C TRP A 290 13.35 2.76 -12.27
N ALA A 291 13.34 2.50 -13.57
CA ALA A 291 13.23 1.17 -14.14
C ALA A 291 14.52 0.81 -14.86
N GLU A 292 15.06 -0.39 -14.63
CA GLU A 292 16.31 -0.84 -15.25
C GLU A 292 16.36 -2.33 -15.55
N THR A 293 17.29 -2.69 -16.43
CA THR A 293 17.75 -4.06 -16.65
C THR A 293 19.27 -4.12 -16.41
N PRO A 294 19.75 -4.99 -15.51
CA PRO A 294 21.18 -5.17 -15.27
C PRO A 294 21.86 -5.94 -16.41
N ASP A 295 23.10 -5.57 -16.74
CA ASP A 295 24.03 -6.33 -17.58
C ASP A 295 25.28 -6.67 -16.76
N ALA A 296 25.26 -7.88 -16.17
CA ALA A 296 26.35 -8.35 -15.32
C ALA A 296 27.67 -8.55 -16.07
N ALA A 297 27.63 -8.76 -17.39
CA ALA A 297 28.85 -8.90 -18.19
C ALA A 297 29.51 -7.54 -18.44
N ALA A 298 28.69 -6.49 -18.61
CA ALA A 298 29.17 -5.12 -18.78
C ALA A 298 29.44 -4.40 -17.44
N GLY A 299 28.94 -4.92 -16.32
CA GLY A 299 29.06 -4.27 -15.01
C GLY A 299 28.28 -2.96 -14.93
N CYS A 300 27.13 -2.89 -15.63
CA CYS A 300 26.27 -1.72 -15.65
C CYS A 300 24.79 -2.11 -15.72
N SER A 301 23.91 -1.17 -15.40
CA SER A 301 22.47 -1.27 -15.65
C SER A 301 22.08 -0.31 -16.77
N PHE A 302 21.09 -0.69 -17.57
CA PHE A 302 20.45 0.22 -18.53
C PHE A 302 19.07 0.58 -18.01
N GLY A 303 18.83 1.87 -17.80
CA GLY A 303 17.63 2.32 -17.10
C GLY A 303 17.09 3.67 -17.55
N ARG A 304 15.91 4.00 -17.02
CA ARG A 304 15.25 5.31 -17.19
C ARG A 304 14.20 5.51 -16.10
N TYR A 305 13.84 6.76 -15.86
CA TYR A 305 12.65 7.06 -15.05
C TYR A 305 11.37 6.74 -15.84
N VAL A 306 10.39 6.20 -15.13
CA VAL A 306 9.08 5.81 -15.66
C VAL A 306 7.96 6.27 -14.75
N THR A 307 6.77 6.43 -15.33
CA THR A 307 5.52 6.53 -14.59
C THR A 307 5.08 5.16 -14.07
N LEU A 308 4.16 5.13 -13.10
CA LEU A 308 3.56 3.86 -12.67
C LEU A 308 2.84 3.15 -13.82
N ASP A 309 2.09 3.85 -14.66
CA ASP A 309 1.37 3.25 -15.77
C ASP A 309 2.33 2.56 -16.77
N GLU A 310 3.47 3.19 -17.07
CA GLU A 310 4.53 2.58 -17.89
C GLU A 310 5.13 1.34 -17.20
N GLY A 311 5.40 1.41 -15.89
CA GLY A 311 5.92 0.27 -15.13
C GLY A 311 4.96 -0.93 -15.11
N LEU A 312 3.67 -0.69 -14.89
CA LEU A 312 2.65 -1.74 -14.95
C LEU A 312 2.54 -2.36 -16.36
N ALA A 313 2.65 -1.55 -17.41
CA ALA A 313 2.68 -2.04 -18.78
C ALA A 313 3.92 -2.91 -19.05
N MET A 314 5.09 -2.55 -18.50
CA MET A 314 6.31 -3.36 -18.63
C MET A 314 6.20 -4.70 -17.91
N ILE A 315 5.57 -4.76 -16.73
CA ILE A 315 5.30 -6.02 -16.02
C ILE A 315 4.41 -6.93 -16.89
N ALA A 316 3.37 -6.38 -17.51
CA ALA A 316 2.51 -7.13 -18.42
C ALA A 316 3.29 -7.69 -19.62
N VAL A 317 4.09 -6.86 -20.29
CA VAL A 317 4.97 -7.29 -21.40
C VAL A 317 5.94 -8.40 -20.96
N LEU A 318 6.55 -8.27 -19.78
CA LEU A 318 7.45 -9.28 -19.25
C LEU A 318 6.72 -10.61 -19.00
N ALA A 319 5.55 -10.56 -18.37
CA ALA A 319 4.75 -11.74 -18.03
C ALA A 319 4.21 -12.45 -19.29
N GLU A 320 3.70 -11.70 -20.26
CA GLU A 320 3.06 -12.25 -21.46
C GLU A 320 4.11 -12.68 -22.50
N GLU A 321 5.06 -11.79 -22.81
CA GLU A 321 5.99 -11.94 -23.93
C GLU A 321 7.38 -12.44 -23.52
N GLY A 322 7.78 -12.31 -22.24
CA GLY A 322 9.08 -12.79 -21.75
C GLY A 322 10.27 -11.96 -22.23
N ARG A 323 10.00 -10.70 -22.59
CA ARG A 323 11.00 -9.69 -22.94
C ARG A 323 10.84 -8.46 -22.04
N ILE A 324 11.90 -7.68 -21.95
CA ILE A 324 11.90 -6.41 -21.20
C ILE A 324 11.58 -5.30 -22.20
N GLY A 325 10.45 -4.60 -22.00
CA GLY A 325 9.97 -3.51 -22.86
C GLY A 325 10.61 -2.14 -22.59
N LEU A 326 11.70 -2.08 -21.82
CA LEU A 326 12.27 -0.82 -21.33
C LEU A 326 12.75 0.11 -22.46
N GLY A 327 13.36 -0.46 -23.50
CA GLY A 327 13.83 0.28 -24.68
C GLY A 327 12.71 0.75 -25.63
N ASP A 328 11.48 0.25 -25.46
CA ASP A 328 10.35 0.62 -26.32
C ASP A 328 9.89 2.07 -26.07
N LEU A 329 10.21 2.63 -24.90
CA LEU A 329 9.81 3.98 -24.50
C LEU A 329 10.85 5.06 -24.85
N GLY A 330 12.01 4.70 -25.39
CA GLY A 330 13.08 5.63 -25.79
C GLY A 330 14.46 5.25 -25.26
N GLU A 331 15.40 6.21 -25.33
CA GLU A 331 16.81 6.00 -24.95
C GLU A 331 16.96 5.62 -23.48
N LEU A 332 17.96 4.77 -23.20
CA LEU A 332 18.30 4.29 -21.86
C LEU A 332 19.64 4.89 -21.42
N GLU A 333 19.70 5.27 -20.16
CA GLU A 333 20.93 5.68 -19.49
C GLU A 333 21.70 4.43 -19.01
N ALA A 334 23.01 4.42 -19.21
CA ALA A 334 23.89 3.38 -18.72
C ALA A 334 24.50 3.81 -17.37
N VAL A 335 24.23 3.05 -16.31
CA VAL A 335 24.71 3.29 -14.94
C VAL A 335 25.71 2.21 -14.57
N SER A 336 26.99 2.55 -14.47
CA SER A 336 28.03 1.60 -14.06
C SER A 336 27.91 1.23 -12.59
N TRP A 337 28.14 -0.04 -12.27
CA TRP A 337 28.20 -0.52 -10.90
C TRP A 337 29.56 -0.15 -10.30
N SER A 338 29.57 0.31 -9.05
CA SER A 338 30.78 0.73 -8.32
C SER A 338 31.55 -0.43 -7.72
#